data_AF-A0ABD6E8L1-F1
#
_entry.id   AF-A0ABD6E8L1-F1
#
_cell.length_a   1.000
_cell.length_b   1.000
_cell.length_c   1.000
_cell.angle_alpha   90.00
_cell.angle_beta   90.00
_cell.angle_gamma   90.00
#
_symmetry.space_group_name_H-M   'P 1'
#
loop_
_entity.id
_entity.type
_entity.pdbx_description
1 polymer ?
#
loop_
_entity_poly.entity_id
_entity_poly.type
_entity_poly.pdbx_seq_one_letter_code
_entity_poly.pdbx_strand_id
1 'polypeptide(L)'
;MVLDDAWNQTTLTKGHAGVQPVHITALVLGVLNFLLNTCICIAFHNNRSLFCKCHLHIFFIFALTNSLSGLFTVPTIVNLFIHNNLNCPRWTIMIGSAFEVGLDRMRKILTIMIAVERAYALHFPSEYYVMDHYKFAKNVCLVSATWSAFDTVAMIVEEDLTVVGHSVNYSRGQWEQLFVWL
;
A
#
# COMPACT_ATOMS: atom_id res chain seq x y z
N MET A 1 10.38 8.96 15.42
CA MET A 1 11.23 8.47 16.52
C MET A 1 10.48 8.22 17.85
N VAL A 2 9.31 8.82 18.14
CA VAL A 2 8.54 8.51 19.38
C VAL A 2 7.82 7.15 19.32
N LEU A 3 7.55 6.62 18.12
CA LEU A 3 6.97 5.27 17.96
C LEU A 3 7.95 4.16 18.37
N ASP A 4 9.25 4.34 18.14
CA ASP A 4 10.26 3.29 18.38
C ASP A 4 10.47 3.03 19.88
N ASP A 5 10.47 4.09 20.71
CA ASP A 5 10.65 3.96 22.16
C ASP A 5 9.40 3.40 22.85
N ALA A 6 8.20 3.83 22.44
CA ALA A 6 6.94 3.30 22.96
C ALA A 6 6.72 1.84 22.54
N TRP A 7 7.12 1.47 21.33
CA TRP A 7 7.09 0.10 20.79
C TRP A 7 8.10 -0.82 21.49
N ASN A 8 9.33 -0.34 21.72
CA ASN A 8 10.32 -1.08 22.51
C ASN A 8 9.85 -1.30 23.95
N GLN A 9 9.28 -0.28 24.60
CA GLN A 9 8.77 -0.40 25.96
C GLN A 9 7.60 -1.40 26.07
N THR A 10 6.67 -1.41 25.11
CA THR A 10 5.54 -2.36 25.12
C THR A 10 5.98 -3.79 24.83
N THR A 11 6.96 -3.98 23.95
CA THR A 11 7.54 -5.29 23.66
C THR A 11 8.31 -5.84 24.87
N LEU A 12 9.04 -4.98 25.58
CA LEU A 12 9.77 -5.32 26.82
C LEU A 12 8.86 -5.62 28.02
N THR A 13 7.73 -4.92 28.16
CA THR A 13 6.87 -5.00 29.36
C THR A 13 5.73 -6.00 29.27
N LYS A 14 5.16 -6.24 28.07
CA LYS A 14 4.02 -7.17 27.89
C LYS A 14 4.36 -8.44 27.11
N GLY A 15 5.58 -8.53 26.56
CA GLY A 15 5.97 -9.60 25.63
C GLY A 15 5.11 -9.60 24.35
N HIS A 16 5.42 -10.51 23.43
CA HIS A 16 4.69 -10.67 22.15
C HIS A 16 3.17 -10.94 22.30
N ALA A 17 2.66 -11.21 23.51
CA ALA A 17 1.27 -11.59 23.77
C ALA A 17 0.24 -10.51 23.41
N GLY A 18 0.58 -9.22 23.47
CA GLY A 18 -0.34 -8.14 23.10
C GLY A 18 -0.44 -7.87 21.59
N VAL A 19 0.60 -8.26 20.83
CA VAL A 19 0.80 -7.88 19.43
C VAL A 19 0.41 -9.03 18.49
N GLN A 20 0.57 -10.27 18.96
CA GLN A 20 0.17 -11.49 18.26
C GLN A 20 -1.31 -11.53 17.82
N PRO A 21 -2.33 -11.18 18.63
CA PRO A 21 -3.72 -11.24 18.19
C PRO A 21 -3.99 -10.25 17.05
N VAL A 22 -3.37 -9.07 17.07
CA VAL A 22 -3.55 -8.05 16.02
C VAL A 22 -2.98 -8.55 14.69
N HIS A 23 -1.80 -9.15 14.69
CA HIS A 23 -1.21 -9.72 13.47
C HIS A 23 -2.00 -10.92 12.94
N ILE A 24 -2.55 -11.77 13.81
CA ILE A 24 -3.42 -12.88 13.41
C ILE A 24 -4.69 -12.34 12.74
N THR A 25 -5.36 -11.36 13.35
CA THR A 25 -6.54 -10.73 12.75
C THR A 25 -6.21 -10.07 11.41
N ALA A 26 -5.09 -9.33 11.33
CA ALA A 26 -4.63 -8.72 10.09
C ALA A 26 -4.34 -9.75 8.98
N LEU A 27 -3.72 -10.89 9.33
CA LEU A 27 -3.46 -11.99 8.41
C LEU A 27 -4.77 -12.60 7.89
N VAL A 28 -5.72 -12.90 8.77
CA VAL A 28 -7.03 -13.46 8.38
C VAL A 28 -7.79 -12.50 7.47
N LEU A 29 -7.85 -11.21 7.83
CA LEU A 29 -8.48 -10.19 6.99
C LEU A 29 -7.77 -10.02 5.65
N GLY A 30 -6.44 -10.08 5.63
CA GLY A 30 -5.63 -10.02 4.41
C GLY A 30 -5.93 -11.18 3.46
N VAL A 31 -6.00 -12.41 3.98
CA VAL A 31 -6.35 -13.61 3.21
C VAL A 31 -7.78 -13.53 2.68
N LEU A 32 -8.75 -13.15 3.51
CA LEU A 32 -10.14 -12.99 3.07
C LEU A 32 -10.27 -11.91 1.99
N ASN A 33 -9.60 -10.77 2.17
CA ASN A 33 -9.58 -9.70 1.17
C ASN A 33 -8.97 -10.18 -0.15
N PHE A 34 -7.84 -10.90 -0.10
CA PHE A 34 -7.22 -11.49 -1.29
C PHE A 34 -8.17 -12.44 -2.02
N LEU A 35 -8.79 -13.37 -1.30
CA LEU A 35 -9.70 -14.37 -1.88
C LEU A 35 -10.93 -13.70 -2.52
N LEU A 36 -11.60 -12.81 -1.80
CA LEU A 36 -12.80 -12.13 -2.29
C LEU A 36 -12.52 -11.31 -3.55
N ASN A 37 -11.44 -10.51 -3.54
CA ASN A 37 -11.09 -9.70 -4.71
C ASN A 37 -10.63 -10.55 -5.89
N THR A 38 -9.94 -11.67 -5.64
CA THR A 38 -9.56 -12.62 -6.69
C THR A 38 -10.79 -13.31 -7.29
N CYS A 39 -11.77 -13.71 -6.49
CA CYS A 39 -13.05 -14.22 -6.98
C CYS A 39 -13.78 -13.21 -7.86
N ILE A 40 -13.78 -11.92 -7.47
CA ILE A 40 -14.33 -10.84 -8.31
C ILE A 40 -13.57 -10.78 -9.64
N CYS A 41 -12.24 -10.71 -9.63
CA CYS A 41 -11.44 -10.69 -10.86
C CYS A 41 -11.70 -11.89 -11.78
N ILE A 42 -11.83 -13.10 -11.23
CA ILE A 42 -12.16 -14.32 -11.99
C ILE A 42 -13.57 -14.25 -12.56
N ALA A 43 -14.55 -13.81 -11.77
CA ALA A 43 -15.94 -13.64 -12.24
C ALA A 43 -16.02 -12.63 -13.39
N PHE A 44 -15.22 -11.55 -13.33
CA PHE A 44 -15.07 -10.58 -14.41
C PHE A 44 -14.43 -11.19 -15.66
N HIS A 45 -13.41 -12.04 -15.51
CA HIS A 45 -12.75 -12.70 -16.62
C HIS A 45 -13.68 -13.68 -17.36
N ASN A 46 -14.44 -14.49 -16.60
CA ASN A 46 -15.32 -15.51 -17.14
C ASN A 46 -16.57 -14.93 -17.83
N ASN A 47 -17.08 -13.79 -17.36
CA ASN A 47 -18.30 -13.16 -17.88
C ASN A 47 -18.02 -11.93 -18.75
N ARG A 48 -16.99 -11.99 -19.60
CA ARG A 48 -16.52 -10.85 -20.42
C ARG A 48 -17.62 -10.17 -21.26
N SER A 49 -18.64 -10.93 -21.68
CA SER A 49 -19.82 -10.46 -22.43
C SER A 49 -20.69 -9.44 -21.66
N LEU A 50 -20.92 -9.66 -20.35
CA LEU A 50 -21.68 -8.74 -19.49
C LEU A 50 -20.93 -7.42 -19.29
N PHE A 51 -19.59 -7.47 -19.31
CA PHE A 51 -18.73 -6.33 -19.01
C PHE A 51 -18.32 -5.50 -20.23
N CYS A 52 -18.30 -6.06 -21.44
CA CYS A 52 -18.21 -5.22 -22.65
C CYS A 52 -19.40 -4.26 -22.79
N LYS A 53 -20.54 -4.56 -22.13
CA LYS A 53 -21.72 -3.69 -22.10
C LYS A 53 -21.80 -2.80 -20.86
N CYS A 54 -21.14 -3.17 -19.76
CA CYS A 54 -21.23 -2.45 -18.50
C CYS A 54 -19.91 -1.74 -18.18
N HIS A 55 -20.02 -0.44 -17.91
CA HIS A 55 -19.00 0.56 -17.54
C HIS A 55 -18.15 0.24 -16.27
N LEU A 56 -17.92 -1.04 -15.95
CA LEU A 56 -17.36 -1.57 -14.71
C LEU A 56 -15.84 -1.78 -14.75
N HIS A 57 -15.15 -1.29 -15.78
CA HIS A 57 -13.69 -1.47 -15.92
C HIS A 57 -12.90 -0.88 -14.76
N ILE A 58 -13.36 0.24 -14.18
CA ILE A 58 -12.71 0.85 -13.01
C ILE A 58 -12.89 -0.03 -11.76
N PHE A 59 -14.04 -0.69 -11.61
CA PHE A 59 -14.28 -1.65 -10.53
C PHE A 59 -13.40 -2.88 -10.65
N PHE A 60 -13.16 -3.36 -11.88
CA PHE A 60 -12.22 -4.45 -12.11
C PHE A 60 -10.79 -4.05 -11.70
N ILE A 61 -10.32 -2.87 -12.11
CA ILE A 61 -8.99 -2.37 -11.72
C ILE A 61 -8.91 -2.21 -10.20
N PHE A 62 -9.97 -1.70 -9.56
CA PHE A 62 -10.04 -1.58 -8.11
C PHE A 62 -9.94 -2.94 -7.40
N ALA A 63 -10.71 -3.94 -7.85
CA ALA A 63 -10.61 -5.31 -7.32
C ALA A 63 -9.21 -5.91 -7.53
N LEU A 64 -8.61 -5.69 -8.71
CA LEU A 64 -7.26 -6.14 -9.01
C LEU A 64 -6.22 -5.54 -8.05
N THR A 65 -6.29 -4.23 -7.79
CA THR A 65 -5.39 -3.57 -6.84
C THR A 65 -5.53 -4.09 -5.42
N ASN A 66 -6.75 -4.45 -4.98
CA ASN A 66 -6.98 -5.07 -3.68
C ASN A 66 -6.45 -6.51 -3.59
N SER A 67 -6.59 -7.29 -4.66
CA SER A 67 -5.98 -8.62 -4.74
C SER A 67 -4.45 -8.52 -4.67
N LEU A 68 -3.84 -7.61 -5.43
CA LEU A 68 -2.39 -7.37 -5.38
C LEU A 68 -1.93 -6.95 -3.98
N SER A 69 -2.66 -6.07 -3.30
CA SER A 69 -2.34 -5.67 -1.92
C SER A 69 -2.32 -6.88 -0.97
N GLY A 70 -3.31 -7.76 -1.04
CA GLY A 70 -3.32 -8.99 -0.25
C GLY A 70 -2.14 -9.92 -0.56
N LEU A 71 -1.72 -10.00 -1.83
CA LEU A 71 -0.59 -10.81 -2.27
C LEU A 71 0.76 -10.33 -1.73
N PHE A 72 0.95 -9.03 -1.50
CA PHE A 72 2.16 -8.49 -0.90
C PHE A 72 2.11 -8.46 0.64
N THR A 73 0.97 -8.11 1.23
CA THR A 73 0.84 -7.99 2.69
C THR A 73 0.88 -9.36 3.40
N VAL A 74 0.26 -10.41 2.83
CA VAL A 74 0.21 -11.74 3.47
C VAL A 74 1.61 -12.36 3.65
N PRO A 75 2.47 -12.44 2.62
CA PRO A 75 3.84 -12.94 2.79
C PRO A 75 4.67 -12.12 3.76
N THR A 76 4.53 -10.79 3.77
CA THR A 76 5.26 -9.92 4.70
C THR A 76 4.87 -10.19 6.15
N ILE A 77 3.57 -10.33 6.44
CA ILE A 77 3.09 -10.70 7.79
C ILE A 77 3.56 -12.10 8.19
N VAL A 78 3.49 -13.07 7.28
CA VAL A 78 3.98 -14.44 7.54
C VAL A 78 5.49 -14.43 7.82
N ASN A 79 6.26 -13.65 7.07
CA ASN A 79 7.71 -13.57 7.25
C ASN A 79 8.09 -12.96 8.61
N LEU A 80 7.32 -11.97 9.08
CA LEU A 80 7.44 -11.38 10.42
C LEU A 80 7.20 -12.42 11.52
N PHE A 81 6.24 -13.34 11.33
CA PHE A 81 5.99 -14.44 12.27
C PHE A 81 7.10 -15.50 12.27
N ILE A 82 7.63 -15.87 11.10
CA ILE A 82 8.66 -16.91 10.99
C ILE A 82 9.99 -16.45 11.60
N HIS A 83 10.37 -15.19 11.39
CA HIS A 83 11.68 -14.65 11.80
C HIS A 83 11.64 -13.90 13.15
N ASN A 84 10.62 -14.12 13.99
CA ASN A 84 10.52 -13.58 15.35
C ASN A 84 10.71 -12.05 15.46
N ASN A 85 10.16 -11.27 14.51
CA ASN A 85 10.23 -9.80 14.39
C ASN A 85 11.66 -9.18 14.32
N LEU A 86 12.63 -9.68 15.09
CA LEU A 86 14.00 -9.21 15.26
C LEU A 86 14.96 -9.71 14.18
N ASN A 87 14.73 -10.90 13.61
CA ASN A 87 15.61 -11.49 12.59
C ASN A 87 15.05 -11.35 11.17
N CYS A 88 14.03 -10.51 10.96
CA CYS A 88 13.43 -10.35 9.65
C CYS A 88 14.34 -9.52 8.73
N PRO A 89 14.64 -9.97 7.50
CA PRO A 89 15.47 -9.21 6.57
C PRO A 89 14.76 -7.90 6.17
N ARG A 90 15.42 -6.77 6.49
CA ARG A 90 14.89 -5.40 6.33
C ARG A 90 14.35 -5.10 4.92
N TRP A 91 14.99 -5.63 3.89
CA TRP A 91 14.56 -5.48 2.49
C TRP A 91 13.16 -6.05 2.22
N THR A 92 12.78 -7.16 2.86
CA THR A 92 11.44 -7.78 2.64
C THR A 92 10.32 -6.97 3.26
N ILE A 93 10.58 -6.32 4.41
CA ILE A 93 9.64 -5.42 5.07
C ILE A 93 9.51 -4.14 4.23
N MET A 94 10.63 -3.58 3.78
CA MET A 94 10.66 -2.37 2.96
C MET A 94 9.91 -2.53 1.63
N ILE A 95 10.09 -3.66 0.95
CA ILE A 95 9.33 -3.95 -0.28
C ILE A 95 7.84 -4.10 0.04
N GLY A 96 7.48 -4.85 1.09
CA GLY A 96 6.09 -5.05 1.49
C GLY A 96 5.38 -3.73 1.81
N SER A 97 6.02 -2.87 2.62
CA SER A 97 5.46 -1.57 3.00
C SER A 97 5.37 -0.61 1.81
N ALA A 98 6.36 -0.58 0.92
CA ALA A 98 6.33 0.24 -0.29
C ALA A 98 5.15 -0.14 -1.20
N PHE A 99 4.93 -1.43 -1.43
CA PHE A 99 3.78 -1.89 -2.22
C PHE A 99 2.45 -1.61 -1.53
N GLU A 100 2.36 -1.78 -0.22
CA GLU A 100 1.14 -1.53 0.53
C GLU A 100 0.74 -0.04 0.49
N VAL A 101 1.70 0.86 0.73
CA VAL A 101 1.48 2.32 0.65
C VAL A 101 1.12 2.74 -0.78
N GLY A 102 1.87 2.28 -1.78
CA GLY A 102 1.59 2.60 -3.18
C GLY A 102 0.19 2.16 -3.59
N LEU A 103 -0.14 0.88 -3.41
CA LEU A 103 -1.45 0.37 -3.77
C LEU A 103 -2.59 1.08 -3.00
N ASP A 104 -2.36 1.48 -1.76
CA ASP A 104 -3.34 2.26 -1.00
C ASP A 104 -3.60 3.65 -1.58
N ARG A 105 -2.54 4.36 -2.02
CA ARG A 105 -2.65 5.64 -2.71
C ARG A 105 -3.38 5.51 -4.04
N MET A 106 -3.07 4.46 -4.81
CA MET A 106 -3.75 4.15 -6.06
C MET A 106 -5.26 3.96 -5.84
N ARG A 107 -5.65 3.21 -4.80
CA ARG A 107 -7.07 2.98 -4.46
C ARG A 107 -7.81 4.27 -4.14
N LYS A 108 -7.21 5.19 -3.38
CA LYS A 108 -7.83 6.49 -3.06
C LYS A 108 -8.15 7.30 -4.33
N ILE A 109 -7.21 7.35 -5.28
CA ILE A 109 -7.41 8.04 -6.56
C ILE A 109 -8.51 7.34 -7.38
N LEU A 110 -8.50 6.01 -7.44
CA LEU A 110 -9.53 5.25 -8.13
C LEU A 110 -10.92 5.51 -7.54
N THR A 111 -11.06 5.54 -6.20
CA THR A 111 -12.34 5.85 -5.54
C THR A 111 -12.86 7.23 -5.91
N ILE A 112 -11.99 8.25 -5.93
CA ILE A 112 -12.36 9.60 -6.36
C ILE A 112 -12.82 9.59 -7.82
N MET A 113 -12.10 8.90 -8.70
CA MET A 113 -12.46 8.85 -10.12
C MET A 113 -13.76 8.09 -10.37
N ILE A 114 -14.08 7.06 -9.58
CA ILE A 114 -15.40 6.40 -9.60
C ILE A 114 -16.49 7.41 -9.22
N ALA A 115 -16.28 8.20 -8.16
CA ALA A 115 -17.26 9.20 -7.74
C ALA A 115 -17.47 10.28 -8.82
N VAL A 116 -16.40 10.76 -9.45
CA VAL A 116 -16.48 11.73 -10.55
C VAL A 116 -17.18 11.13 -11.76
N GLU A 117 -16.87 9.89 -12.13
CA GLU A 117 -17.55 9.19 -13.23
C GLU A 117 -19.06 9.11 -12.99
N ARG A 118 -19.48 8.76 -11.77
CA ARG A 118 -20.90 8.67 -11.41
C ARG A 118 -21.57 10.04 -11.38
N ALA A 119 -20.88 11.08 -10.90
CA ALA A 119 -21.40 12.45 -10.94
C ALA A 119 -21.56 12.93 -12.39
N TYR A 120 -20.62 12.62 -13.28
CA TYR A 120 -20.67 12.97 -14.69
C TYR A 120 -21.85 12.28 -15.40
N ALA A 121 -22.06 10.99 -15.14
CA ALA A 121 -23.18 10.23 -15.68
C ALA A 121 -24.55 10.83 -15.30
N LEU A 122 -24.67 11.45 -14.11
CA LEU A 122 -25.91 12.10 -13.67
C LEU A 122 -26.15 13.46 -14.34
N HIS A 123 -25.09 14.23 -14.59
CA HIS A 123 -25.23 15.58 -15.16
C HIS A 123 -25.35 15.56 -16.69
N PHE A 124 -24.68 14.64 -17.38
CA PHE A 124 -24.63 14.59 -18.85
C PHE A 124 -24.83 13.16 -19.39
N PRO A 125 -26.06 12.62 -19.32
CA PRO A 125 -26.33 11.23 -19.72
C PRO A 125 -26.12 10.97 -21.23
N SER A 126 -26.36 11.97 -22.08
CA SER A 126 -26.22 11.86 -23.54
C SER A 126 -24.77 11.65 -23.96
N GLU A 127 -23.85 12.44 -23.39
CA GLU A 127 -22.42 12.34 -23.68
C GLU A 127 -21.77 11.14 -23.01
N TYR A 128 -22.24 10.78 -21.80
CA TYR A 128 -21.73 9.61 -21.08
C TYR A 128 -21.95 8.31 -21.86
N TYR A 129 -23.08 8.15 -22.57
CA TYR A 129 -23.37 6.94 -23.34
C TYR A 129 -22.42 6.72 -24.55
N VAL A 130 -21.86 7.80 -25.09
CA VAL A 130 -20.97 7.76 -26.27
C VAL A 130 -19.49 7.70 -25.86
N MET A 131 -19.19 7.89 -24.57
CA MET A 131 -17.82 7.88 -24.06
C MET A 131 -17.19 6.49 -24.15
N ASP A 132 -15.93 6.42 -24.54
CA ASP A 132 -15.15 5.17 -24.49
C ASP A 132 -14.63 4.93 -23.06
N HIS A 133 -15.40 4.16 -22.29
CA HIS A 133 -15.08 3.84 -20.90
C HIS A 133 -13.82 2.99 -20.73
N TYR A 134 -13.44 2.21 -21.75
CA TYR A 134 -12.21 1.43 -21.69
C TYR A 134 -11.00 2.35 -21.74
N LYS A 135 -10.98 3.31 -22.67
CA LYS A 135 -9.92 4.30 -22.78
C LYS A 135 -9.85 5.19 -21.53
N PHE A 136 -11.00 5.60 -21.00
CA PHE A 136 -11.07 6.34 -19.73
C PHE A 136 -10.47 5.54 -18.57
N ALA A 137 -10.91 4.30 -18.34
CA ALA A 137 -10.42 3.47 -17.26
C ALA A 137 -8.90 3.20 -17.37
N LYS A 138 -8.39 2.98 -18.59
CA LYS A 138 -6.96 2.82 -18.85
C LYS A 138 -6.16 4.07 -18.47
N ASN A 139 -6.62 5.26 -18.88
CA ASN A 139 -5.95 6.52 -18.57
C ASN A 139 -5.95 6.79 -17.06
N VAL A 140 -7.10 6.58 -16.41
CA VAL A 140 -7.21 6.70 -14.94
C VAL A 140 -6.26 5.75 -14.24
N CYS A 141 -6.19 4.49 -14.67
CA CYS A 141 -5.25 3.51 -14.15
C CYS A 141 -3.80 4.01 -14.27
N LEU A 142 -3.41 4.49 -15.45
CA LEU A 142 -2.05 4.98 -15.71
C LEU A 142 -1.70 6.20 -14.84
N VAL A 143 -2.60 7.17 -14.72
CA VAL A 143 -2.41 8.35 -13.86
C VAL A 143 -2.30 7.94 -12.39
N SER A 144 -3.17 7.05 -11.92
CA SER A 144 -3.14 6.57 -10.53
C SER A 144 -1.87 5.77 -10.22
N ALA A 145 -1.40 4.93 -11.15
CA ALA A 145 -0.20 4.13 -11.00
C ALA A 145 1.08 4.99 -11.02
N THR A 146 1.16 5.97 -11.93
CA THR A 146 2.31 6.89 -12.00
C THR A 146 2.40 7.77 -10.77
N TRP A 147 1.27 8.31 -10.30
CA TRP A 147 1.23 9.09 -9.06
C TRP A 147 1.63 8.26 -7.84
N SER A 148 1.06 7.05 -7.72
CA SER A 148 1.40 6.11 -6.66
C SER A 148 2.89 5.74 -6.66
N ALA A 149 3.47 5.50 -7.85
CA ALA A 149 4.88 5.15 -7.97
C ALA A 149 5.77 6.33 -7.52
N PHE A 150 5.43 7.55 -7.91
CA PHE A 150 6.16 8.75 -7.49
C PHE A 150 6.13 8.94 -5.97
N ASP A 151 4.96 8.81 -5.34
CA ASP A 151 4.80 8.92 -3.88
C ASP A 151 5.60 7.83 -3.13
N THR A 152 5.57 6.59 -3.65
CA THR A 152 6.29 5.46 -3.05
C THR A 152 7.81 5.66 -3.15
N VAL A 153 8.30 6.15 -4.28
CA VAL A 153 9.73 6.47 -4.47
C VAL A 153 10.14 7.62 -3.56
N ALA A 154 9.32 8.66 -3.42
CA ALA A 154 9.60 9.76 -2.50
C ALA A 154 9.73 9.27 -1.05
N MET A 155 8.83 8.38 -0.61
CA MET A 155 8.91 7.76 0.73
C MET A 155 10.21 6.97 0.95
N ILE A 156 10.63 6.16 -0.03
CA ILE A 156 11.87 5.39 0.04
C ILE A 156 13.09 6.34 0.14
N VAL A 157 13.10 7.39 -0.67
CA VAL A 157 14.20 8.37 -0.69
C VAL A 157 14.27 9.17 0.61
N GLU A 158 13.13 9.53 1.22
CA GLU A 158 13.10 10.17 2.54
C GLU A 158 13.66 9.27 3.64
N GLU A 159 13.38 7.97 3.60
CA GLU A 159 13.91 7.00 4.55
C GLU A 159 15.45 6.89 4.43
N ASP A 160 16.00 6.91 3.21
CA ASP A 160 17.46 6.92 3.00
C ASP A 160 18.12 8.24 3.41
N LEU A 161 17.50 9.39 3.09
CA LEU A 161 18.02 10.72 3.44
C LEU A 161 18.06 10.95 4.96
N THR A 162 17.07 10.45 5.70
CA THR A 162 17.03 10.56 7.17
C THR A 162 18.10 9.68 7.84
N VAL A 163 18.43 8.52 7.27
CA VAL A 163 19.55 7.68 7.73
C VAL A 163 20.91 8.36 7.50
N VAL A 164 21.10 9.03 6.36
CA VAL A 164 22.31 9.83 6.09
C VAL A 164 22.38 11.06 7.01
N GLY A 165 21.26 11.75 7.24
CA GLY A 165 21.20 12.89 8.16
C GLY A 165 21.53 12.53 9.61
N HIS A 166 21.06 11.37 10.09
CA HIS A 166 21.39 10.87 11.43
C HIS A 166 22.85 10.44 11.57
N SER A 167 23.44 9.82 10.54
CA SER A 167 24.87 9.44 10.55
C SER A 167 25.80 10.65 10.47
N VAL A 168 25.41 11.72 9.78
CA VAL A 168 26.13 13.01 9.78
C VAL A 168 26.01 13.72 11.14
N ASN A 169 24.83 13.72 11.77
CA ASN A 169 24.65 14.33 13.10
C ASN A 169 25.36 13.54 14.22
N TYR A 170 25.44 12.21 14.12
CA TYR A 170 26.23 11.39 15.04
C TYR A 170 27.73 11.66 14.89
N SER A 171 28.20 11.80 13.64
CA SER A 171 29.59 12.17 13.37
C SER A 171 29.92 13.56 13.90
N ARG A 172 29.03 14.55 13.71
CA ARG A 172 29.21 15.92 14.24
C ARG A 172 29.24 15.97 15.77
N GLY A 173 28.38 15.21 16.44
CA GLY A 173 28.37 15.08 17.90
C GLY A 173 29.64 14.44 18.46
N GLN A 174 30.29 13.52 17.73
CA GLN A 174 31.58 12.96 18.11
C GLN A 174 32.75 13.95 17.93
N TRP A 175 32.73 14.80 16.90
CA TRP A 175 33.74 15.84 16.71
C TRP A 175 33.63 16.97 17.75
N GLU A 176 32.41 17.34 18.16
CA GLU A 176 32.20 18.33 19.22
C GLU A 176 32.61 17.79 20.61
N GLN A 177 32.44 16.49 20.89
CA GLN A 177 32.96 15.89 22.12
C GLN A 177 34.49 15.77 22.14
N LEU A 178 35.16 15.62 20.99
CA LEU A 178 36.62 15.58 20.90
C LEU A 178 37.27 16.97 21.05
N PHE A 179 36.55 18.05 20.71
CA PHE A 179 37.04 19.43 20.87
C PHE A 179 36.82 20.01 22.28
N VAL A 180 35.99 19.40 23.12
CA VAL A 180 35.80 19.80 24.52
C VAL A 180 36.87 19.20 25.45
N TRP A 181 37.66 18.25 24.95
CA TRP A 181 38.74 17.56 25.69
C TRP A 181 40.17 17.91 25.22
N LEU A 182 40.33 18.96 24.40
CA LEU A 182 41.60 19.53 23.95
C LEU A 182 41.66 21.03 24.30
#